data_AF-A0A3L7PKL7-F1
#
_entry.id   AF-A0A3L7PKL7-F1
#
_cell.length_a   1.000
_cell.length_b   1.000
_cell.length_c   1.000
_cell.angle_alpha   90.00
_cell.angle_beta   90.00
_cell.angle_gamma   90.00
#
_symmetry.space_group_name_H-M   'P 1'
#
loop_
_entity.id
_entity.type
_entity.pdbx_description
1 polymer ?
#
loop_
_entity_poly.entity_id
_entity_poly.type
_entity_poly.pdbx_seq_one_letter_code
_entity_poly.pdbx_strand_id
1 'polypeptide(L)' 'NVERFTKALPPFLDRSHFIIITHHKRTMQACHELHGVTMAERGVSRRVTVKVDQVGDDGRIAASAIETPAT' A
#
# COMPACT_ATOMS: atom_id res chain seq x y z
N ASN A 1 -10.02 15.92 -2.94
CA ASN A 1 -8.67 16.00 -3.57
C ASN A 1 -8.08 14.63 -3.94
N VAL A 2 -8.08 13.62 -3.06
CA VAL A 2 -7.53 12.28 -3.37
C VAL A 2 -8.08 11.67 -4.65
N GLU A 3 -9.39 11.74 -4.91
CA GLU A 3 -9.95 11.23 -6.17
C GLU A 3 -9.41 11.92 -7.42
N ARG A 4 -9.18 13.23 -7.35
CA ARG A 4 -8.63 13.97 -8.51
C ARG A 4 -7.20 13.55 -8.77
N PHE A 5 -6.43 13.31 -7.71
CA PHE A 5 -5.07 12.79 -7.80
C PHE A 5 -5.06 11.38 -8.41
N THR A 6 -5.83 10.44 -7.85
CA THR A 6 -5.86 9.05 -8.34
C THR A 6 -6.39 8.94 -9.78
N LYS A 7 -7.32 9.82 -10.19
CA LYS A 7 -7.80 9.91 -11.59
C LYS A 7 -6.80 10.54 -12.56
N ALA A 8 -5.81 11.30 -12.07
CA ALA A 8 -4.82 11.96 -12.92
C ALA A 8 -3.59 11.08 -13.21
N LEU A 9 -3.35 10.02 -12.42
CA LEU A 9 -2.20 9.13 -12.60
C LEU A 9 -2.26 8.20 -13.83
N PRO A 10 -3.41 7.62 -14.23
CA PRO A 10 -3.45 6.58 -15.27
C PRO A 10 -2.74 6.92 -16.59
N PRO A 11 -2.86 8.14 -17.16
CA PRO A 11 -2.17 8.50 -18.40
C PRO A 11 -0.63 8.43 -18.33
N PHE A 12 -0.04 8.39 -17.13
CA PHE A 12 1.40 8.37 -16.93
C PHE A 12 1.94 6.96 -16.61
N LEU A 13 1.07 6.00 -16.31
CA LEU A 13 1.46 4.66 -15.88
C LEU A 13 2.16 3.85 -16.97
N ASP A 14 1.89 4.14 -18.24
CA ASP A 14 2.54 3.47 -19.38
C ASP A 14 4.03 3.86 -19.53
N ARG A 15 4.44 4.97 -18.91
CA ARG A 15 5.79 5.54 -19.08
C ARG A 15 6.59 5.60 -17.79
N SER A 16 5.91 5.61 -16.64
CA SER A 16 6.52 5.84 -15.34
C SER A 16 5.86 5.00 -14.25
N HIS A 17 6.69 4.38 -13.40
CA HIS A 17 6.22 3.70 -12.20
C HIS A 17 6.13 4.70 -11.05
N PHE A 18 4.98 4.78 -10.40
CA PHE A 18 4.75 5.69 -9.27
C PHE A 18 4.89 4.93 -7.94
N ILE A 19 5.77 5.43 -7.06
CA ILE A 19 5.87 4.97 -5.67
C ILE A 19 5.20 6.02 -4.79
N ILE A 20 4.15 5.61 -4.07
CA ILE A 20 3.32 6.52 -3.28
C ILE A 20 3.39 6.10 -1.81
N ILE A 21 3.94 6.98 -0.97
CA ILE A 21 3.93 6.80 0.48
C ILE A 21 2.69 7.50 1.02
N THR A 22 1.74 6.73 1.55
CA THR A 22 0.47 7.28 2.03
C THR A 22 -0.13 6.44 3.15
N HIS A 23 -0.83 7.09 4.06
CA HIS A 23 -1.72 6.46 5.03
C HIS A 23 -3.20 6.66 4.67
N HIS A 24 -3.50 7.28 3.52
CA HIS A 24 -4.87 7.62 3.13
C HIS A 24 -5.55 6.44 2.44
N LYS A 25 -6.56 5.86 3.08
CA LYS A 25 -7.26 4.63 2.64
C LYS A 25 -7.68 4.66 1.17
N ARG A 26 -8.32 5.75 0.72
CA ARG A 26 -8.77 5.88 -0.68
C ARG A 26 -7.62 5.91 -1.70
N THR A 27 -6.43 6.37 -1.29
CA THR A 27 -5.23 6.32 -2.13
C THR A 27 -4.67 4.90 -2.13
N MET A 28 -4.62 4.24 -0.97
CA MET A 28 -4.18 2.84 -0.85
C MET A 28 -5.04 1.91 -1.71
N GLN A 29 -6.36 2.10 -1.72
CA GLN A 29 -7.31 1.33 -2.54
C GLN A 29 -7.14 1.56 -4.05
N ALA A 30 -6.54 2.68 -4.47
CA ALA A 30 -6.32 3.00 -5.87
C ALA A 30 -4.96 2.49 -6.40
N CYS A 31 -4.13 1.90 -5.54
CA CYS A 31 -2.82 1.34 -5.92
C CYS A 31 -2.96 -0.10 -6.44
N HIS A 32 -2.07 -0.49 -7.35
CA HIS A 32 -2.00 -1.87 -7.87
C HIS A 32 -1.44 -2.85 -6.82
N GLU A 33 -0.44 -2.40 -6.05
CA GLU A 33 0.20 -3.18 -5.00
C GLU A 33 0.47 -2.29 -3.78
N LEU A 34 0.37 -2.88 -2.59
CA LEU A 34 0.65 -2.19 -1.32
C LEU A 34 1.79 -2.88 -0.60
N HIS A 35 2.84 -2.12 -0.29
CA HIS A 35 3.91 -2.57 0.58
C HIS A 35 3.73 -1.91 1.95
N GLY A 36 3.36 -2.72 2.94
CA GLY A 36 3.32 -2.27 4.32
C GLY A 36 4.74 -2.18 4.89
N VAL A 37 4.99 -1.15 5.69
CA VAL A 37 6.19 -1.06 6.53
C VAL A 37 5.71 -1.03 7.97
N THR A 38 6.15 -2.02 8.75
CA THR A 38 5.81 -2.14 10.17
C THR A 38 7.09 -2.17 11.01
N MET A 39 6.97 -1.86 12.29
CA MET A 39 8.05 -1.99 13.27
C MET A 39 7.66 -3.04 14.30
N ALA A 40 8.07 -4.29 14.08
CA ALA A 40 7.87 -5.37 15.05
C ALA A 40 8.78 -5.21 16.28
N GLU A 41 10.03 -4.79 16.03
CA GLU A 41 10.99 -4.40 17.05
C GLU A 41 11.23 -2.88 16.96
N ARG A 42 11.43 -2.24 18.12
CA ARG A 42 11.60 -0.79 18.20
C ARG A 42 12.82 -0.36 17.40
N GLY A 43 12.60 0.39 16.33
CA GLY A 43 13.67 0.91 15.47
C GLY A 43 14.08 -0.01 14.32
N VAL A 44 13.48 -1.20 14.19
CA VAL A 44 13.72 -2.10 13.06
C VAL A 44 12.48 -2.17 12.18
N SER A 45 12.54 -1.49 11.04
CA SER A 45 11.48 -1.53 10.02
C SER A 45 11.51 -2.86 9.28
N ARG A 46 10.36 -3.51 9.17
CA ARG A 46 10.14 -4.74 8.40
C ARG A 46 9.12 -4.48 7.30
N ARG A 47 9.46 -4.93 6.08
CA ARG A 47 8.56 -4.84 4.92
C ARG A 47 7.61 -6.04 4.91
N VAL A 48 6.34 -5.77 4.67
CA VAL A 48 5.29 -6.77 4.46
C VAL A 48 4.59 -6.49 3.13
N THR A 49 4.36 -7.51 2.32
CA THR A 49 3.59 -7.36 1.08
C THR A 49 2.12 -7.56 1.40
N VAL A 50 1.30 -6.58 1.05
CA VAL A 50 -0.12 -6.57 1.38
C VAL A 50 -0.90 -6.49 0.08
N LYS A 51 -1.77 -7.47 -0.17
CA LYS A 51 -2.73 -7.35 -1.26
C LYS A 51 -3.83 -6.37 -0.85
N VAL A 52 -4.37 -5.61 -1.80
CA VAL A 52 -5.43 -4.62 -1.53
C VAL A 52 -6.64 -5.29 -0.83
N ASP A 53 -6.95 -6.54 -1.18
CA ASP A 53 -8.00 -7.37 -0.57
C ASP A 53 -7.74 -7.72 0.90
N GLN A 54 -6.52 -7.50 1.40
CA GLN A 54 -6.10 -7.80 2.78
C GLN A 54 -6.08 -6.56 3.68
N VAL A 55 -6.48 -5.40 3.17
CA VAL A 55 -6.63 -4.15 3.94
C VAL A 55 -8.10 -3.94 4.24
N GLY A 56 -8.48 -4.04 5.52
CA GLY A 56 -9.84 -3.75 5.97
C GLY A 56 -10.22 -2.29 5.73
N ASP A 57 -11.53 -1.99 5.72
CA ASP A 57 -12.05 -0.62 5.58
C ASP A 57 -11.58 0.32 6.70
N ASP A 58 -11.12 -0.23 7.82
CA ASP A 58 -10.52 0.48 8.94
C ASP A 58 -9.01 0.75 8.76
N GLY A 59 -8.39 0.22 7.71
CA GLY A 59 -6.95 0.31 7.44
C GLY A 59 -6.13 -0.75 8.18
N ARG A 60 -6.77 -1.71 8.84
CA ARG A 60 -6.07 -2.83 9.47
C ARG A 60 -5.66 -3.84 8.40
N ILE A 61 -4.41 -4.28 8.48
CA ILE A 61 -3.86 -5.29 7.58
C ILE A 61 -4.13 -6.67 8.21
N ALA A 62 -4.66 -7.60 7.43
CA ALA A 62 -4.90 -8.97 7.88
C ALA A 62 -3.59 -9.64 8.36
N ALA A 63 -3.65 -10.38 9.48
CA ALA A 63 -2.48 -11.04 10.07
C ALA A 63 -1.76 -12.00 9.10
N SER A 64 -2.50 -12.62 8.17
CA SER A 64 -1.96 -13.49 7.11
C SER A 64 -0.97 -12.79 6.16
N ALA A 65 -1.03 -11.46 6.04
CA ALA A 65 -0.09 -10.68 5.22
C ALA A 65 1.25 -10.44 5.94
N ILE A 66 1.31 -10.62 7.26
CA ILE A 66 2.51 -10.42 8.08
C ILE A 66 3.47 -11.62 7.97
N GLU A 67 2.93 -12.81 7.66
CA GLU A 67 3.67 -14.07 7.63
C GLU A 67 4.25 -14.45 6.27
N THR A 68 3.83 -13.79 5.19
CA THR A 68 4.44 -14.05 3.88
C THR A 68 5.72 -13.20 3.78
N PRO A 69 6.92 -13.78 3.90
CA PRO A 69 8.13 -13.02 3.59
C PRO A 69 8.00 -12.53 2.15
N ALA A 70 8.33 -11.26 1.92
CA ALA A 70 8.44 -10.75 0.57
C ALA A 70 9.48 -11.61 -0.16
N THR A 71 9.03 -12.51 -1.03
CA THR A 71 9.86 -13.34 -1.90
C THR A 71 10.78 -12.47 -2.75
#